data_AF-H0A049-F1
#
_entry.id   AF-H0A049-F1
#
_cell.length_a   1.000
_cell.length_b   1.000
_cell.length_c   1.000
_cell.angle_alpha   90.00
_cell.angle_beta   90.00
_cell.angle_gamma   90.00
#
_symmetry.space_group_name_H-M   'P 1'
#
loop_
_entity.id
_entity.type
_entity.pdbx_description
1 polymer ?
#
loop_
_entity_poly.entity_id
_entity_poly.type
_entity_poly.pdbx_seq_one_letter_code
_entity_poly.pdbx_strand_id
1 'polypeptide(L)' 'MSTKRQTPPETMPADAIAFLAVRPDRPERLALFRPDGALSNTFGADESREEIAAMLARNGLRLLTDGSVVP' A
#
# COMPACT_ATOMS: atom_id res chain seq x y z
N MET A 1 17.78 -6.69 8.76
CA MET A 1 16.54 -5.90 8.94
C MET A 1 15.37 -6.80 8.61
N SER A 2 14.52 -7.13 9.57
CA SER A 2 13.33 -7.95 9.31
C SER A 2 12.32 -7.13 8.52
N THR A 3 12.12 -7.45 7.24
CA THR A 3 10.96 -6.99 6.48
C THR A 3 9.72 -7.50 7.21
N LYS A 4 9.05 -6.62 7.97
CA LYS A 4 7.78 -6.95 8.61
C LYS A 4 6.77 -7.17 7.49
N ARG A 5 6.47 -8.45 7.23
CA ARG A 5 5.52 -8.86 6.20
C ARG A 5 4.11 -8.57 6.70
N GLN A 6 3.31 -7.91 5.89
CA GLN A 6 1.87 -7.81 6.11
C GLN A 6 1.15 -8.72 5.12
N THR A 7 0.08 -9.35 5.56
CA THR A 7 -0.74 -10.18 4.69
C THR A 7 -1.62 -9.28 3.80
N PRO A 8 -1.66 -9.51 2.48
CA PRO A 8 -2.60 -8.81 1.61
C PRO A 8 -4.06 -9.09 2.01
N PRO A 9 -5.01 -8.23 1.60
CA PRO A 9 -6.44 -8.50 1.76
C PRO A 9 -6.84 -9.86 1.14
N GLU A 10 -7.77 -10.60 1.75
CA GLU A 10 -8.25 -11.89 1.23
C GLU A 10 -8.78 -11.78 -0.20
N THR A 11 -9.34 -10.62 -0.56
CA THR A 11 -9.92 -10.33 -1.88
C THR A 11 -9.14 -9.24 -2.60
N MET A 12 -7.81 -9.36 -2.66
CA MET A 12 -7.02 -8.46 -3.48
C MET A 12 -7.32 -8.74 -4.98
N PRO A 13 -7.62 -7.71 -5.80
CA PRO A 13 -7.80 -7.87 -7.23
C PRO A 13 -6.61 -8.58 -7.90
N ALA A 14 -6.88 -9.40 -8.92
CA ALA A 14 -5.83 -10.16 -9.62
C ALA A 14 -4.78 -9.27 -10.32
N ASP A 15 -5.17 -8.03 -10.65
CA ASP A 15 -4.33 -6.99 -11.25
C ASP A 15 -3.71 -6.04 -10.22
N ALA A 16 -3.92 -6.28 -8.92
CA ALA A 16 -3.34 -5.43 -7.89
C ALA A 16 -1.81 -5.60 -7.81
N ILE A 17 -1.12 -4.47 -7.86
CA ILE A 17 0.34 -4.40 -7.82
C ILE A 17 0.90 -4.03 -6.44
N ALA A 18 0.03 -3.59 -5.53
CA ALA A 18 0.33 -3.29 -4.13
C ALA A 18 -0.97 -3.16 -3.31
N PHE A 19 -0.84 -3.05 -1.99
CA PHE A 19 -1.92 -2.67 -1.09
C PHE A 19 -1.43 -1.68 -0.03
N LEU A 20 -2.26 -0.69 0.26
CA LEU A 20 -2.03 0.30 1.30
C LEU A 20 -2.60 -0.21 2.63
N ALA A 21 -1.77 -0.27 3.65
CA ALA A 21 -2.20 -0.68 4.98
C ALA A 21 -1.44 0.05 6.09
N VAL A 22 -2.00 -0.02 7.30
CA VAL A 22 -1.37 0.50 8.51
C VAL A 22 -0.20 -0.38 8.90
N ARG A 23 0.94 0.24 9.24
CA ARG A 23 2.13 -0.50 9.68
C ARG A 23 1.87 -1.22 11.01
N PRO A 24 2.16 -2.53 11.11
CA PRO A 24 1.95 -3.28 12.35
C PRO A 24 2.89 -2.82 13.49
N ASP A 25 3.97 -2.12 13.18
CA ASP A 25 4.96 -1.64 14.15
C ASP A 25 4.83 -0.16 14.50
N ARG A 26 4.05 0.58 13.71
CA ARG A 26 3.78 2.01 13.85
C ARG A 26 2.37 2.27 13.34
N PRO A 27 1.34 1.93 14.13
CA PRO A 27 -0.05 1.97 13.68
C PRO A 27 -0.53 3.38 13.30
N GLU A 28 0.23 4.41 13.66
CA GLU A 28 0.02 5.79 13.23
C GLU A 28 0.49 6.07 11.79
N ARG A 29 1.12 5.09 11.12
CA ARG A 29 1.73 5.26 9.79
C ARG A 29 1.13 4.33 8.75
N LEU A 30 0.84 4.88 7.58
CA LEU A 30 0.50 4.11 6.38
C LEU A 30 1.76 3.60 5.69
N ALA A 31 1.61 2.49 5.00
CA ALA A 31 2.65 1.85 4.21
C ALA A 31 2.06 1.14 3.00
N LEU A 32 2.80 1.19 1.90
CA LEU A 32 2.51 0.45 0.69
C LEU A 32 3.25 -0.87 0.71
N PHE A 33 2.50 -1.96 0.70
CA PHE A 33 2.99 -3.33 0.68
C PHE A 33 2.82 -3.90 -0.72
N ARG A 34 3.82 -4.64 -1.16
CA ARG A 34 3.77 -5.44 -2.37
C ARG A 34 2.86 -6.67 -2.18
N PRO A 35 2.41 -7.34 -3.25
CA PRO A 35 1.59 -8.55 -3.17
C PRO A 35 2.20 -9.68 -2.34
N ASP A 36 3.53 -9.74 -2.25
CA ASP A 36 4.28 -10.70 -1.42
C ASP A 36 4.37 -10.29 0.06
N GLY A 37 3.72 -9.18 0.43
CA GLY A 37 3.72 -8.59 1.77
C GLY A 37 4.98 -7.79 2.10
N ALA A 38 5.90 -7.60 1.15
CA ALA A 38 7.10 -6.81 1.38
C ALA A 38 6.78 -5.31 1.37
N LEU A 39 7.39 -4.57 2.29
CA LEU A 39 7.26 -3.12 2.33
C LEU A 39 7.94 -2.49 1.11
N SER A 40 7.23 -1.58 0.44
CA SER A 40 7.79 -0.75 -0.61
C SER A 40 8.44 0.50 0.00
N ASN A 41 9.77 0.60 -0.10
CA ASN A 41 10.53 1.74 0.46
C ASN A 41 10.42 3.03 -0.37
N THR A 42 9.70 2.99 -1.49
CA THR A 42 9.53 4.14 -2.40
C THR A 42 8.55 5.19 -1.87
N PHE A 43 7.78 4.86 -0.83
CA PHE A 43 6.70 5.71 -0.33
C PHE A 43 7.03 6.31 1.03
N GLY A 44 6.57 7.54 1.26
CA GLY A 44 6.77 8.26 2.50
C GLY A 44 5.96 7.66 3.63
N ALA A 45 6.55 7.56 4.82
CA ALA A 45 5.91 6.92 5.97
C ALA A 45 4.87 7.83 6.69
N ASP A 46 4.73 9.08 6.25
CA ASP A 46 3.92 10.12 6.88
C ASP A 46 2.89 10.71 5.88
N GLU A 47 2.68 10.07 4.72
CA GLU A 47 1.70 10.48 3.72
C GLU A 47 0.29 9.99 4.09
N SER A 48 -0.71 10.86 3.92
CA SER A 48 -2.13 10.51 4.06
C SER A 48 -2.63 9.62 2.92
N ARG A 49 -3.78 8.97 3.11
CA ARG A 49 -4.40 8.13 2.08
C ARG A 49 -4.72 8.93 0.82
N GLU A 50 -5.16 10.17 1.00
CA GLU A 50 -5.51 11.09 -0.07
C GLU A 50 -4.29 11.51 -0.90
N GLU A 51 -3.18 11.82 -0.23
CA GLU A 51 -1.90 12.15 -0.89
C GLU A 51 -1.37 10.95 -1.69
N ILE A 52 -1.41 9.75 -1.09
CA ILE A 52 -1.01 8.51 -1.76
C ILE A 52 -1.91 8.24 -2.97
N ALA A 53 -3.23 8.38 -2.84
CA ALA A 53 -4.16 8.21 -3.95
C ALA A 53 -3.89 9.20 -5.10
N ALA A 54 -3.64 10.47 -4.79
CA ALA A 54 -3.33 11.50 -5.78
C ALA A 54 -1.99 11.21 -6.50
N MET A 55 -0.97 10.77 -5.76
CA MET A 55 0.31 10.36 -6.34
C MET A 55 0.16 9.13 -7.24
N LEU A 56 -0.57 8.11 -6.80
CA LEU A 56 -0.86 6.91 -7.60
C LEU A 56 -1.56 7.29 -8.91
N ALA A 57 -2.59 8.16 -8.83
CA ALA A 57 -3.32 8.64 -10.00
C ALA A 57 -2.41 9.35 -11.02
N ARG A 58 -1.43 10.14 -10.56
CA ARG A 58 -0.44 10.80 -11.42
C ARG A 58 0.45 9.81 -12.19
N ASN A 59 0.57 8.58 -11.70
CA ASN A 59 1.34 7.51 -12.33
C ASN A 59 0.44 6.50 -13.06
N GLY A 60 -0.85 6.83 -13.27
CA GLY A 60 -1.79 5.93 -13.92
C GLY A 60 -2.17 4.72 -13.07
N LEU A 61 -2.15 4.86 -11.73
CA LEU A 61 -2.57 3.84 -10.78
C LEU A 61 -3.80 4.33 -10.01
N ARG A 62 -4.60 3.41 -9.48
CA ARG A 62 -5.80 3.72 -8.71
C ARG A 62 -5.75 3.01 -7.36
N LEU A 63 -6.03 3.77 -6.29
CA LEU A 63 -6.23 3.24 -4.96
C LEU A 63 -7.72 2.93 -4.76
N LEU A 64 -8.03 1.66 -4.52
CA LEU A 64 -9.37 1.19 -4.22
C LEU A 64 -9.72 1.40 -2.74
N THR A 65 -11.00 1.28 -2.40
CA THR A 65 -11.52 1.50 -1.03
C THR A 65 -11.05 0.45 -0.03
N ASP A 66 -10.77 -0.77 -0.50
CA ASP A 66 -10.18 -1.87 0.28
C ASP A 66 -8.67 -1.71 0.52
N GLY A 67 -8.04 -0.69 -0.08
CA GLY A 67 -6.60 -0.42 0.02
C GLY A 67 -5.79 -1.01 -1.13
N SER A 68 -6.39 -1.78 -2.04
CA SER A 68 -5.70 -2.35 -3.19
C SER A 68 -5.28 -1.26 -4.18
N VAL A 69 -4.10 -1.42 -4.78
CA VAL A 69 -3.58 -0.54 -5.83
C VAL A 69 -3.54 -1.29 -7.15
N VAL A 70 -4.28 -0.79 -8.13
CA VAL A 70 -4.41 -1.37 -9.47
C VAL A 70 -3.94 -0.38 -10.54
N PRO A 71 -3.56 -0.83 -11.74
CA PRO A 71 -3.42 0.02 -12.91
C PRO A 71 -4.73 0.76 -13.32
#